data_AF-A0A963JD30-F1
#
_entry.id   AF-A0A963JD30-F1
#
_cell.length_a   1.000
_cell.length_b   1.000
_cell.length_c   1.000
_cell.angle_alpha   90.00
_cell.angle_beta   90.00
_cell.angle_gamma   90.00
#
_symmetry.space_group_name_H-M   'P 1'
#
loop_
_entity.id
_entity.type
_entity.pdbx_description
1 polymer ?
#
loop_
_entity_poly.entity_id
_entity_poly.type
_entity_poly.pdbx_seq_one_letter_code
_entity_poly.pdbx_strand_id
1 'polypeptide(L)'
;MHALFEDSGKFFAGRILSETEASAQVELDSGKRVKVKAANLLLKFEKPAPAELLAQGQALAQSIDLQLAWEFAPEGEFGFADLARDYFSEQATLTEQAAALFRLYEAPHYFRRAGKGRFKKASAEILAQALAAIEKKKAVLAQITEWAEQLGRGECPAPIREQLYKILFRPDKNAPEYKAVVEASRATHTAPLDLLQKAGAIDSSYQFHWKRFLFDHFPKGTAFPPLDAPQPPADLPLAQVQAFSIDDSQTTEIDDALSVTGLGTGTVTLGIHIAAPGLAIAPGSALDQLGRQRLSTVYMPGYKITMLPGSVVQIYTLDEGHDNPAVSLYCSIDEATLEITATETRLDRVPVVANLRHDQLDHIVTEDWLGDGQNSNENTPQRLSDLRPQLSFLYRLAKDLKAKRELVRGKPENFNRPDYNFKLVGGNADGGEPDGSETVQISTRQRGAPLDLIVA
;
A
#
# COMPACT_ATOMS: atom_id res chain seq x y z
N MET A 1 7.04 7.22 -69.39
CA MET A 1 5.90 7.24 -68.46
C MET A 1 6.31 6.65 -67.11
N HIS A 2 5.94 7.35 -66.04
CA HIS A 2 6.21 7.06 -64.64
C HIS A 2 4.89 6.88 -63.89
N ALA A 3 4.94 6.26 -62.71
CA ALA A 3 3.79 6.12 -61.81
C ALA A 3 4.14 6.49 -60.37
N LEU A 4 3.21 7.15 -59.69
CA LEU A 4 3.16 7.29 -58.22
C LEU A 4 2.13 6.29 -57.70
N PHE A 5 2.48 5.52 -56.68
CA PHE A 5 1.61 4.50 -56.11
C PHE A 5 1.79 4.39 -54.60
N GLU A 6 0.80 3.80 -53.93
CA GLU A 6 0.84 3.50 -52.51
C GLU A 6 0.93 2.00 -52.26
N ASP A 7 1.87 1.61 -51.40
CA ASP A 7 2.02 0.26 -50.91
C ASP A 7 2.25 0.27 -49.40
N SER A 8 1.39 -0.44 -48.66
CA SER A 8 1.46 -0.62 -47.21
C SER A 8 1.61 0.68 -46.40
N GLY A 9 0.91 1.73 -46.83
CA GLY A 9 0.89 3.05 -46.21
C GLY A 9 2.06 3.96 -46.59
N LYS A 10 2.91 3.56 -47.55
CA LYS A 10 4.04 4.34 -48.06
C LYS A 10 3.87 4.68 -49.52
N PHE A 11 4.37 5.85 -49.92
CA PHE A 11 4.36 6.31 -51.30
C PHE A 11 5.66 5.98 -52.01
N PHE A 12 5.52 5.47 -53.23
CA PHE A 12 6.64 5.14 -54.10
C PHE A 12 6.38 5.69 -55.49
N ALA A 13 7.44 6.06 -56.19
CA ALA A 13 7.37 6.48 -57.58
C ALA A 13 8.46 5.78 -58.40
N GLY A 14 8.16 5.46 -59.65
CA GLY A 14 9.09 4.75 -60.53
C GLY A 14 8.67 4.75 -62.00
N ARG A 15 9.51 4.16 -62.85
CA ARG A 15 9.27 4.03 -64.30
C ARG A 15 8.37 2.82 -64.59
N ILE A 16 7.33 3.02 -65.39
CA ILE A 16 6.49 1.91 -65.86
C ILE A 16 7.24 1.14 -66.95
N LEU A 17 7.47 -0.16 -66.74
CA LEU A 17 8.12 -1.07 -67.68
C LEU A 17 7.11 -1.77 -68.58
N SER A 18 6.01 -2.24 -67.99
CA SER A 18 4.88 -2.84 -68.70
C SER A 18 3.60 -2.66 -67.90
N GLU A 19 2.47 -2.65 -68.59
CA GLU A 19 1.16 -2.44 -67.97
C GLU A 19 0.12 -3.38 -68.58
N THR A 20 -0.72 -3.96 -67.72
CA THR A 20 -1.93 -4.69 -68.07
C THR A 20 -3.12 -4.06 -67.35
N GLU A 21 -4.34 -4.45 -67.72
CA GLU A 21 -5.57 -3.95 -67.08
C GLU A 21 -5.58 -4.15 -65.55
N ALA A 22 -4.95 -5.22 -65.05
CA ALA A 22 -4.94 -5.55 -63.63
C ALA A 22 -3.72 -5.01 -62.85
N SER A 23 -2.61 -4.68 -63.52
CA SER A 23 -1.36 -4.32 -62.84
C SER A 23 -0.32 -3.67 -63.75
N ALA A 24 0.60 -2.89 -63.17
CA ALA A 24 1.79 -2.39 -63.81
C ALA A 24 3.08 -2.97 -63.19
N GLN A 25 4.10 -3.21 -64.00
CA GLN A 25 5.47 -3.45 -63.55
C GLN A 25 6.20 -2.12 -63.48
N VAL A 26 6.63 -1.72 -62.28
CA VAL A 26 7.27 -0.44 -62.02
C VAL A 26 8.70 -0.66 -61.52
N GLU A 27 9.67 0.00 -62.14
CA GLU A 27 11.07 0.03 -61.70
C GLU A 27 11.31 1.28 -60.84
N LEU A 28 11.71 1.05 -59.59
CA LEU A 28 12.07 2.11 -58.64
C LEU A 28 13.48 2.62 -58.91
N ASP A 29 13.81 3.78 -58.35
CA ASP A 29 15.14 4.40 -58.49
C ASP A 29 16.28 3.53 -57.93
N SER A 30 15.97 2.62 -57.00
CA SER A 30 16.89 1.60 -56.49
C SER A 30 17.20 0.46 -57.49
N GLY A 31 16.59 0.47 -58.68
CA GLY A 31 16.62 -0.64 -59.65
C GLY A 31 15.68 -1.80 -59.30
N LYS A 32 15.00 -1.74 -58.15
CA LYS A 32 14.03 -2.78 -57.74
C LYS A 32 12.77 -2.70 -58.61
N ARG A 33 12.36 -3.84 -59.15
CA ARG A 33 11.11 -3.99 -59.92
C ARG A 33 9.99 -4.48 -59.01
N VAL A 34 8.84 -3.82 -59.06
CA VAL A 34 7.67 -4.12 -58.24
C VAL A 34 6.44 -4.23 -59.13
N LYS A 35 5.64 -5.29 -58.91
CA LYS A 35 4.32 -5.44 -59.52
C LYS A 35 3.31 -4.68 -58.69
N VAL A 36 2.72 -3.64 -59.25
CA VAL A 36 1.74 -2.77 -58.59
C VAL A 36 0.36 -3.08 -59.17
N LYS A 37 -0.63 -3.36 -58.31
CA LYS A 37 -2.02 -3.53 -58.76
C LYS A 37 -2.55 -2.20 -59.32
N ALA A 38 -3.37 -2.25 -60.37
CA ALA A 38 -3.90 -1.03 -61.00
C ALA A 38 -4.60 -0.09 -59.98
N ALA A 39 -5.33 -0.66 -59.02
CA ALA A 39 -6.00 0.08 -57.94
C ALA A 39 -5.06 0.83 -56.96
N ASN A 40 -3.76 0.51 -56.94
CA ASN A 40 -2.78 1.19 -56.11
C ASN A 40 -2.02 2.29 -56.87
N LEU A 41 -2.16 2.39 -58.20
CA LEU A 41 -1.59 3.46 -59.01
C LEU A 41 -2.41 4.73 -58.76
N LEU A 42 -1.75 5.79 -58.30
CA LEU A 42 -2.38 7.05 -57.92
C LEU A 42 -2.20 8.13 -58.98
N LEU A 43 -1.00 8.26 -59.56
CA LEU A 43 -0.72 9.16 -60.68
C LEU A 43 0.11 8.46 -61.75
N LYS A 44 -0.08 8.86 -63.00
CA LYS A 44 0.82 8.56 -64.11
C LYS A 44 1.32 9.87 -64.72
N PHE A 45 2.62 9.96 -65.00
CA PHE A 45 3.25 11.21 -65.45
C PHE A 45 4.48 10.97 -66.33
N GLU A 46 4.95 12.00 -67.03
CA GLU A 46 6.18 11.93 -67.83
C GLU A 46 7.34 12.74 -67.24
N LYS A 47 7.02 13.85 -66.57
CA LYS A 47 7.94 14.73 -65.83
C LYS A 47 7.22 15.24 -64.57
N PRO A 48 7.93 15.64 -63.50
CA PRO A 48 9.39 15.55 -63.28
C PRO A 48 9.86 14.10 -63.07
N ALA A 49 11.15 13.90 -62.72
CA ALA A 49 11.64 12.56 -62.39
C ALA A 49 10.93 12.01 -61.14
N PRO A 50 10.74 10.68 -60.99
CA PRO A 50 9.99 10.10 -59.86
C PRO A 50 10.49 10.51 -58.47
N ALA A 51 11.81 10.51 -58.25
CA ALA A 51 12.41 10.92 -56.98
C ALA A 51 12.21 12.42 -56.71
N GLU A 52 12.28 13.24 -57.76
CA GLU A 52 12.05 14.68 -57.69
C GLU A 52 10.59 14.99 -57.32
N LEU A 53 9.62 14.30 -57.93
CA LEU A 53 8.20 14.46 -57.60
C LEU A 53 7.92 14.12 -56.13
N LEU A 54 8.49 13.02 -55.62
CA LEU A 54 8.34 12.62 -54.22
C LEU A 54 8.93 13.68 -53.28
N ALA A 55 10.16 14.11 -53.54
CA ALA A 55 10.85 15.08 -52.68
C ALA A 55 10.15 16.45 -52.68
N GLN A 56 9.82 16.99 -53.86
CA GLN A 56 9.13 18.27 -53.98
C GLN A 56 7.71 18.20 -53.41
N GLY A 57 6.97 17.12 -53.67
CA GLY A 57 5.63 16.92 -53.13
C GLY A 57 5.64 16.84 -51.60
N GLN A 58 6.60 16.12 -51.00
CA GLN A 58 6.73 16.03 -49.54
C GLN A 58 7.09 17.38 -48.89
N ALA A 59 8.01 18.13 -49.50
CA ALA A 59 8.37 19.46 -49.02
C ALA A 59 7.18 20.42 -49.11
N LEU A 60 6.48 20.44 -50.24
CA LEU A 60 5.32 21.30 -50.45
C LEU A 60 4.14 20.90 -49.55
N ALA A 61 3.95 19.62 -49.25
CA ALA A 61 2.88 19.15 -48.35
C ALA A 61 2.95 19.81 -46.96
N GLN A 62 4.14 20.12 -46.45
CA GLN A 62 4.31 20.80 -45.17
C GLN A 62 3.87 22.27 -45.18
N SER A 63 3.75 22.88 -46.35
CA SER A 63 3.22 24.25 -46.51
C SER A 63 1.69 24.32 -46.57
N ILE A 64 1.00 23.16 -46.66
CA ILE A 64 -0.46 23.10 -46.71
C ILE A 64 -1.04 23.28 -45.29
N ASP A 65 -1.79 24.35 -45.10
CA ASP A 65 -2.60 24.61 -43.91
C ASP A 65 -3.78 23.62 -43.90
N LEU A 66 -3.85 22.80 -42.84
CA LEU A 66 -4.86 21.76 -42.71
C LEU A 66 -6.26 22.31 -42.45
N GLN A 67 -6.37 23.41 -41.72
CA GLN A 67 -7.65 24.03 -41.42
C GLN A 67 -8.23 24.60 -42.70
N LEU A 68 -7.42 25.34 -43.46
CA LEU A 68 -7.82 25.92 -44.74
C LEU A 68 -8.16 24.82 -45.77
N ALA A 69 -7.32 23.78 -45.86
CA ALA A 69 -7.60 22.63 -46.73
C ALA A 69 -8.89 21.89 -46.35
N TRP A 70 -9.24 21.83 -45.06
CA TRP A 70 -10.47 21.19 -44.59
C TRP A 70 -11.70 22.05 -44.88
N GLU A 71 -11.59 23.37 -44.79
CA GLU A 71 -12.67 24.32 -45.13
C GLU A 71 -13.02 24.26 -46.61
N PHE A 72 -12.02 24.21 -47.50
CA PHE A 72 -12.23 24.12 -48.95
C PHE A 72 -12.48 22.71 -49.47
N ALA A 73 -12.25 21.68 -48.67
CA ALA A 73 -12.48 20.30 -49.11
C ALA A 73 -13.97 20.06 -49.42
N PRO A 74 -14.29 19.34 -50.52
CA PRO A 74 -15.66 18.98 -50.86
C PRO A 74 -16.39 18.22 -49.74
N GLU A 75 -17.71 18.43 -49.63
CA GLU A 75 -18.57 17.73 -48.64
C GLU A 75 -18.70 16.21 -48.90
N GLY A 76 -18.55 15.79 -50.16
CA GLY A 76 -18.59 14.40 -50.60
C GLY A 76 -17.24 13.69 -50.51
N GLU A 77 -17.14 12.54 -51.17
CA GLU A 77 -15.83 11.92 -51.42
C GLU A 77 -15.12 12.66 -52.55
N PHE A 78 -13.85 13.00 -52.33
CA PHE A 78 -13.02 13.72 -53.28
C PHE A 78 -11.66 13.06 -53.50
N GLY A 79 -11.04 13.34 -54.64
CA GLY A 79 -9.67 12.94 -54.94
C GLY A 79 -8.66 13.99 -54.47
N PHE A 80 -7.42 13.58 -54.24
CA PHE A 80 -6.34 14.51 -53.89
C PHE A 80 -6.06 15.57 -54.97
N ALA A 81 -6.35 15.25 -56.24
CA ALA A 81 -6.26 16.21 -57.33
C ALA A 81 -7.34 17.29 -57.28
N ASP A 82 -8.53 16.96 -56.76
CA ASP A 82 -9.62 17.93 -56.58
C ASP A 82 -9.25 18.94 -55.49
N LEU A 83 -8.75 18.45 -54.34
CA LEU A 83 -8.24 19.32 -53.29
C LEU A 83 -7.06 20.20 -53.78
N ALA A 84 -6.15 19.64 -54.59
CA ALA A 84 -5.04 20.42 -55.11
C ALA A 84 -5.52 21.59 -56.00
N ARG A 85 -6.59 21.38 -56.77
CA ARG A 85 -7.18 22.45 -57.58
C ARG A 85 -7.80 23.55 -56.74
N ASP A 86 -8.54 23.16 -55.70
CA ASP A 86 -9.24 24.09 -54.82
C ASP A 86 -8.26 24.86 -53.89
N TYR A 87 -7.17 24.21 -53.47
CA TYR A 87 -6.19 24.80 -52.54
C TYR A 87 -5.10 25.63 -53.22
N PHE A 88 -4.56 25.18 -54.36
CA PHE A 88 -3.45 25.86 -55.05
C PHE A 88 -3.90 26.69 -56.24
N SER A 89 -4.47 26.05 -57.27
CA SER A 89 -4.97 26.71 -58.47
C SER A 89 -5.74 25.72 -59.37
N GLU A 90 -6.64 26.23 -60.22
CA GLU A 90 -7.43 25.42 -61.17
C GLU A 90 -6.55 24.48 -62.04
N GLN A 91 -5.30 24.87 -62.31
CA GLN A 91 -4.30 24.11 -63.06
C GLN A 91 -3.21 23.52 -62.14
N ALA A 92 -3.61 22.98 -60.99
CA ALA A 92 -2.69 22.39 -60.02
C ALA A 92 -1.71 21.39 -60.68
N THR A 93 -0.43 21.69 -60.53
CA THR A 93 0.70 20.91 -61.03
C THR A 93 0.75 19.51 -60.40
N LEU A 94 1.48 18.59 -61.03
CA LEU A 94 1.67 17.25 -60.47
C LEU A 94 2.31 17.26 -59.08
N THR A 95 3.21 18.21 -58.82
CA THR A 95 3.83 18.40 -57.50
C THR A 95 2.81 18.86 -56.46
N GLU A 96 1.90 19.77 -56.80
CA GLU A 96 0.80 20.20 -55.93
C GLU A 96 -0.21 19.07 -55.67
N GLN A 97 -0.53 18.26 -56.69
CA GLN A 97 -1.37 17.07 -56.53
C GLN A 97 -0.72 16.03 -55.61
N ALA A 98 0.59 15.78 -55.78
CA ALA A 98 1.35 14.89 -54.89
C ALA A 98 1.41 15.45 -53.45
N ALA A 99 1.59 16.76 -53.29
CA ALA A 99 1.60 17.43 -51.99
C ALA A 99 0.25 17.31 -51.26
N ALA A 100 -0.86 17.55 -51.96
CA ALA A 100 -2.21 17.36 -51.42
C ALA A 100 -2.43 15.90 -51.00
N LEU A 101 -2.01 14.94 -51.83
CA LEU A 101 -2.09 13.51 -51.51
C LEU A 101 -1.33 13.15 -50.22
N PHE A 102 -0.09 13.62 -50.07
CA PHE A 102 0.71 13.35 -48.88
C PHE A 102 0.11 13.99 -47.64
N ARG A 103 -0.31 15.26 -47.73
CA ARG A 103 -0.90 15.98 -46.61
C ARG A 103 -2.19 15.34 -46.11
N LEU A 104 -3.06 14.92 -47.03
CA LEU A 104 -4.29 14.18 -46.73
C LEU A 104 -4.01 12.87 -45.99
N TYR A 105 -2.91 12.17 -46.34
CA TYR A 105 -2.52 10.93 -45.67
C TYR A 105 -1.95 11.14 -44.27
N GLU A 106 -1.24 12.24 -44.04
CA GLU A 106 -0.62 12.60 -42.76
C GLU A 106 -1.62 13.12 -41.71
N ALA A 107 -2.81 13.58 -42.15
CA ALA A 107 -3.81 14.20 -41.28
C ALA A 107 -5.14 13.44 -41.22
N PRO A 108 -5.18 12.19 -40.71
CA PRO A 108 -6.38 11.35 -40.68
C PRO A 108 -7.52 11.89 -39.80
N HIS A 109 -7.21 12.85 -38.91
CA HIS A 109 -8.19 13.53 -38.06
C HIS A 109 -8.95 14.63 -38.80
N TYR A 110 -8.34 15.23 -39.83
CA TYR A 110 -9.01 16.14 -40.77
C TYR A 110 -9.67 15.37 -41.92
N PHE A 111 -8.99 14.33 -42.45
CA PHE A 111 -9.39 13.65 -43.67
C PHE A 111 -9.37 12.14 -43.52
N ARG A 112 -10.55 11.51 -43.63
CA ARG A 112 -10.71 10.06 -43.56
C ARG A 112 -10.50 9.46 -44.94
N ARG A 113 -9.83 8.30 -45.00
CA ARG A 113 -9.64 7.55 -46.24
C ARG A 113 -10.96 6.88 -46.63
N ALA A 114 -11.41 7.13 -47.87
CA ALA A 114 -12.64 6.57 -48.45
C ALA A 114 -12.35 5.62 -49.63
N GLY A 115 -11.09 5.23 -49.81
CA GLY A 115 -10.63 4.40 -50.93
C GLY A 115 -9.19 4.76 -51.30
N LYS A 116 -8.67 4.14 -52.36
CA LYS A 116 -7.32 4.45 -52.87
C LYS A 116 -7.34 5.82 -53.56
N GLY A 117 -6.59 6.78 -53.00
CA GLY A 117 -6.58 8.16 -53.51
C GLY A 117 -7.87 8.95 -53.27
N ARG A 118 -8.80 8.44 -52.46
CA ARG A 118 -10.11 9.04 -52.18
C ARG A 118 -10.24 9.36 -50.70
N PHE A 119 -10.79 10.53 -50.39
CA PHE A 119 -10.89 11.06 -49.04
C PHE A 119 -12.25 11.67 -48.78
N LYS A 120 -12.57 11.79 -47.50
CA LYS A 120 -13.73 12.52 -47.01
C LYS A 120 -13.31 13.35 -45.81
N LYS A 121 -13.70 14.63 -45.79
CA LYS A 121 -13.39 15.49 -44.64
C LYS A 121 -14.17 15.03 -43.40
N ALA A 122 -13.55 15.16 -42.23
CA ALA A 122 -14.22 14.92 -40.95
C ALA A 122 -15.33 15.96 -40.74
N SER A 123 -16.40 15.60 -40.03
CA SER A 123 -17.38 16.60 -39.61
C SER A 123 -16.76 17.56 -38.60
N ALA A 124 -17.31 18.78 -38.50
CA ALA A 124 -16.81 19.82 -37.58
C ALA A 124 -16.72 19.31 -36.12
N GLU A 125 -17.73 18.56 -35.67
CA GLU A 125 -17.75 17.99 -34.32
C GLU A 125 -16.62 16.98 -34.10
N ILE A 126 -16.41 16.05 -35.04
CA ILE A 126 -15.37 15.03 -34.96
C ILE A 126 -13.98 15.68 -35.00
N LEU A 127 -13.80 16.67 -35.86
CA LEU A 127 -12.55 17.41 -35.97
C LEU A 127 -12.25 18.15 -34.66
N ALA A 128 -13.23 18.89 -34.13
CA ALA A 128 -13.08 19.60 -32.86
C ALA A 128 -12.72 18.66 -31.70
N GLN A 129 -13.38 17.51 -31.59
CA GLN A 129 -13.06 16.49 -30.58
C GLN A 129 -11.65 15.91 -30.76
N ALA A 130 -11.23 15.63 -32.00
CA ALA A 130 -9.90 15.12 -32.29
C ALA A 130 -8.80 16.13 -31.95
N LEU A 131 -8.98 17.40 -32.34
CA LEU A 131 -8.04 18.48 -32.02
C LEU A 131 -7.96 18.72 -30.51
N ALA A 132 -9.09 18.74 -29.80
CA ALA A 132 -9.10 18.84 -28.35
C ALA A 132 -8.37 17.67 -27.66
N ALA A 133 -8.54 16.45 -28.16
CA ALA A 133 -7.85 15.28 -27.64
C ALA A 133 -6.32 15.33 -27.90
N ILE A 134 -5.90 15.81 -29.07
CA ILE A 134 -4.49 16.02 -29.42
C ILE A 134 -3.87 17.07 -28.49
N GLU A 135 -4.53 18.21 -28.31
CA GLU A 135 -4.04 19.28 -27.44
C GLU A 135 -3.98 18.83 -25.99
N LYS A 136 -5.01 18.12 -25.49
CA LYS A 136 -4.99 17.51 -24.16
C LYS A 136 -3.82 16.54 -23.99
N LYS A 137 -3.55 15.69 -24.98
CA LYS A 137 -2.42 14.74 -24.95
C LYS A 137 -1.08 15.48 -24.93
N LYS A 138 -0.95 16.56 -25.70
CA LYS A 138 0.24 17.41 -25.74
C LYS A 138 0.47 18.10 -24.38
N ALA A 139 -0.58 18.66 -23.78
CA ALA A 139 -0.52 19.27 -22.45
C ALA A 139 -0.10 18.27 -21.37
N VAL A 140 -0.68 17.06 -21.39
CA VAL A 140 -0.29 15.99 -20.44
C VAL A 140 1.16 15.58 -20.62
N LEU A 141 1.65 15.48 -21.87
CA LEU A 141 3.06 15.14 -22.11
C LEU A 141 4.00 16.24 -21.62
N ALA A 142 3.67 17.51 -21.88
CA ALA A 142 4.44 18.64 -21.37
C ALA A 142 4.47 18.64 -19.83
N GLN A 143 3.34 18.33 -19.18
CA GLN A 143 3.26 18.21 -17.73
C GLN A 143 4.13 17.08 -17.17
N ILE A 144 4.14 15.92 -17.84
CA ILE A 144 4.99 14.78 -17.47
C ILE A 144 6.47 15.17 -17.53
N THR A 145 6.90 15.83 -18.61
CA THR A 145 8.27 16.29 -18.78
C THR A 145 8.63 17.33 -17.72
N GLU A 146 7.76 18.31 -17.45
CA GLU A 146 7.98 19.32 -16.42
C GLU A 146 8.17 18.67 -15.02
N TRP A 147 7.31 17.73 -14.66
CA TRP A 147 7.44 16.99 -13.39
C TRP A 147 8.70 16.14 -13.35
N ALA A 148 9.08 15.51 -14.47
CA ALA A 148 10.29 14.71 -14.53
C ALA A 148 11.55 15.58 -14.33
N GLU A 149 11.58 16.78 -14.90
CA GLU A 149 12.66 17.75 -14.70
C GLU A 149 12.72 18.24 -13.25
N GLN A 150 11.57 18.56 -12.62
CA GLN A 150 11.51 18.95 -11.20
C GLN A 150 12.09 17.83 -10.31
N LEU A 151 11.68 16.58 -10.52
CA LEU A 151 12.23 15.43 -9.80
C LEU A 151 13.74 15.29 -10.01
N GLY A 152 14.22 15.52 -11.24
CA GLY A 152 15.65 15.50 -11.56
C GLY A 152 16.46 16.60 -10.85
N ARG A 153 15.83 17.72 -10.49
CA ARG A 153 16.41 18.80 -9.69
C ARG A 153 16.29 18.58 -8.17
N GLY A 154 15.64 17.51 -7.73
CA GLY A 154 15.39 17.25 -6.32
C GLY A 154 14.17 17.98 -5.75
N GLU A 155 13.21 18.36 -6.61
CA GLU A 155 11.96 18.99 -6.21
C GLU A 155 10.81 18.01 -6.48
N CYS A 156 10.07 17.58 -5.45
CA CYS A 156 8.92 16.69 -5.65
C CYS A 156 7.64 17.49 -5.98
N PRO A 157 7.03 17.30 -7.17
CA PRO A 157 5.76 17.93 -7.51
C PRO A 157 4.63 17.44 -6.59
N ALA A 158 3.71 18.34 -6.21
CA ALA A 158 2.61 18.02 -5.29
C ALA A 158 1.74 16.82 -5.76
N PRO A 159 1.34 16.70 -7.03
CA PRO A 159 0.55 15.55 -7.50
C PRO A 159 1.29 14.20 -7.35
N ILE A 160 2.62 14.20 -7.51
CA ILE A 160 3.44 13.01 -7.28
C ILE A 160 3.55 12.70 -5.79
N ARG A 161 3.73 13.72 -4.94
CA ARG A 161 3.75 13.55 -3.47
C ARG A 161 2.45 12.96 -2.95
N GLU A 162 1.30 13.46 -3.42
CA GLU A 162 -0.03 12.94 -3.04
C GLU A 162 -0.24 11.48 -3.47
N GLN A 163 0.41 11.04 -4.55
CA GLN A 163 0.30 9.68 -5.08
C GLN A 163 1.51 8.80 -4.78
N LEU A 164 2.45 9.25 -3.94
CA LEU A 164 3.74 8.61 -3.69
C LEU A 164 3.63 7.10 -3.47
N TYR A 165 2.76 6.69 -2.55
CA TYR A 165 2.60 5.29 -2.18
C TYR A 165 1.89 4.45 -3.25
N LYS A 166 0.98 5.06 -4.03
CA LYS A 166 0.39 4.39 -5.19
C LYS A 166 1.46 4.16 -6.25
N ILE A 167 2.27 5.17 -6.55
CA ILE A 167 3.37 5.09 -7.52
C ILE A 167 4.37 3.99 -7.13
N LEU A 168 4.71 3.88 -5.84
CA LEU A 168 5.71 2.92 -5.36
C LEU A 168 5.18 1.49 -5.18
N PHE A 169 3.93 1.31 -4.74
CA PHE A 169 3.44 -0.01 -4.31
C PHE A 169 2.32 -0.58 -5.19
N ARG A 170 1.49 0.26 -5.82
CA ARG A 170 0.42 -0.17 -6.75
C ARG A 170 0.32 0.79 -7.94
N PRO A 171 1.35 0.83 -8.80
CA PRO A 171 1.45 1.84 -9.85
C PRO A 171 0.38 1.67 -10.92
N ASP A 172 -0.33 2.75 -11.25
CA ASP A 172 -1.03 2.87 -12.53
C ASP A 172 -0.02 3.31 -13.59
N LYS A 173 0.36 2.37 -14.48
CA LYS A 173 1.33 2.62 -15.55
C LYS A 173 0.86 3.65 -16.58
N ASN A 174 -0.42 3.98 -16.61
CA ASN A 174 -0.98 4.96 -17.51
C ASN A 174 -1.05 6.37 -16.91
N ALA A 175 -0.97 6.48 -15.58
CA ALA A 175 -1.03 7.75 -14.86
C ALA A 175 0.16 8.66 -15.22
N PRO A 176 -0.08 9.96 -15.47
CA PRO A 176 0.98 10.93 -15.74
C PRO A 176 2.06 11.00 -14.65
N GLU A 177 1.66 10.91 -13.38
CA GLU A 177 2.55 10.98 -12.22
C GLU A 177 3.56 9.81 -12.22
N TYR A 178 3.08 8.60 -12.50
CA TYR A 178 3.95 7.43 -12.64
C TYR A 178 4.91 7.57 -13.82
N LYS A 179 4.41 8.04 -14.98
CA LYS A 179 5.24 8.25 -16.17
C LYS A 179 6.33 9.27 -15.93
N ALA A 180 6.04 10.36 -15.21
CA ALA A 180 7.04 11.37 -14.84
C ALA A 180 8.16 10.80 -13.98
N VAL A 181 7.83 9.95 -12.99
CA VAL A 181 8.85 9.27 -12.16
C VAL A 181 9.70 8.31 -13.00
N VAL A 182 9.11 7.57 -13.93
CA VAL A 182 9.85 6.68 -14.85
C VAL A 182 10.76 7.47 -15.79
N GLU A 183 10.27 8.57 -16.34
CA GLU A 183 11.04 9.46 -17.22
C GLU A 183 12.24 10.07 -16.48
N ALA A 184 12.01 10.64 -15.29
CA ALA A 184 13.06 11.19 -14.44
C ALA A 184 14.08 10.13 -14.02
N SER A 185 13.62 8.93 -13.63
CA SER A 185 14.50 7.81 -13.27
C SER A 185 15.43 7.41 -14.42
N ARG A 186 14.90 7.38 -15.66
CA ARG A 186 15.70 7.11 -16.86
C ARG A 186 16.69 8.23 -17.15
N ALA A 187 16.26 9.49 -17.09
CA ALA A 187 17.09 10.64 -17.39
C ALA A 187 18.24 10.83 -16.38
N THR A 188 18.00 10.50 -15.11
CA THR A 188 18.97 10.67 -14.01
C THR A 188 19.76 9.41 -13.69
N HIS A 189 19.44 8.27 -14.31
CA HIS A 189 19.97 6.95 -13.96
C HIS A 189 19.85 6.60 -12.46
N THR A 190 18.81 7.12 -11.80
CA THR A 190 18.55 6.88 -10.37
C THR A 190 17.30 6.02 -10.22
N ALA A 191 17.33 5.03 -9.31
CA ALA A 191 16.16 4.20 -9.04
C ALA A 191 14.98 5.05 -8.52
N PRO A 192 13.71 4.71 -8.82
CA PRO A 192 12.56 5.53 -8.43
C PRO A 192 12.48 5.89 -6.95
N LEU A 193 12.80 4.96 -6.05
CA LEU A 193 12.79 5.19 -4.61
C LEU A 193 13.84 6.23 -4.21
N ASP A 194 15.09 6.04 -4.65
CA ASP A 194 16.19 6.96 -4.35
C ASP A 194 15.95 8.35 -4.95
N LEU A 195 15.34 8.41 -6.14
CA LEU A 195 14.96 9.65 -6.80
C LEU A 195 13.93 10.41 -5.97
N LEU A 196 12.85 9.73 -5.55
CA LEU A 196 11.79 10.32 -4.73
C LEU A 196 12.30 10.72 -3.34
N GLN A 197 13.22 9.96 -2.75
CA GLN A 197 13.89 10.34 -1.52
C GLN A 197 14.72 11.62 -1.69
N LYS A 198 15.55 11.69 -2.74
CA LYS A 198 16.34 12.89 -3.07
C LYS A 198 15.47 14.11 -3.38
N ALA A 199 14.28 13.88 -3.94
CA ALA A 199 13.30 14.93 -4.22
C ALA A 199 12.53 15.42 -2.97
N GLY A 200 12.83 14.89 -1.78
CA GLY A 200 12.12 15.23 -0.55
C GLY A 200 10.66 14.74 -0.56
N ALA A 201 10.35 13.66 -1.27
CA ALA A 201 9.03 13.05 -1.23
C ALA A 201 8.84 12.16 0.01
N ILE A 202 9.93 11.66 0.60
CA ILE A 202 9.92 10.78 1.77
C ILE A 202 10.39 11.57 2.99
N ASP A 203 9.47 11.84 3.91
CA ASP A 203 9.74 12.65 5.09
C ASP A 203 10.64 11.93 6.11
N SER A 204 10.40 10.63 6.34
CA SER A 204 11.23 9.80 7.22
C SER A 204 11.10 8.31 6.87
N SER A 205 12.09 7.51 7.26
CA SER A 205 12.01 6.04 7.13
C SER A 205 10.80 5.47 7.86
N TYR A 206 10.47 6.05 9.03
CA TYR A 206 9.26 5.69 9.76
C TYR A 206 8.01 5.94 8.93
N GLN A 207 7.77 7.17 8.45
CA GLN A 207 6.58 7.52 7.68
C GLN A 207 6.46 6.68 6.40
N PHE A 208 7.58 6.37 5.75
CA PHE A 208 7.60 5.48 4.60
C PHE A 208 7.06 4.07 4.90
N HIS A 209 7.64 3.41 5.91
CA HIS A 209 7.22 2.06 6.29
C HIS A 209 5.83 2.04 6.89
N TRP A 210 5.49 3.06 7.68
CA TRP A 210 4.19 3.21 8.31
C TRP A 210 3.07 3.40 7.28
N LYS A 211 3.22 4.35 6.36
CA LYS A 211 2.21 4.58 5.31
C LYS A 211 2.10 3.39 4.35
N ARG A 212 3.18 2.66 4.08
CA ARG A 212 3.12 1.39 3.35
C ARG A 212 2.25 0.37 4.10
N PHE A 213 2.50 0.19 5.39
CA PHE A 213 1.72 -0.71 6.24
C PHE A 213 0.24 -0.33 6.23
N LEU A 214 -0.08 0.95 6.42
CA LEU A 214 -1.46 1.44 6.36
C LEU A 214 -2.08 1.25 4.97
N PHE A 215 -1.33 1.47 3.90
CA PHE A 215 -1.85 1.30 2.55
C PHE A 215 -2.25 -0.16 2.25
N ASP A 216 -1.49 -1.12 2.74
CA ASP A 216 -1.76 -2.55 2.51
C ASP A 216 -2.81 -3.12 3.47
N HIS A 217 -2.77 -2.73 4.76
CA HIS A 217 -3.60 -3.35 5.80
C HIS A 217 -4.77 -2.48 6.28
N PHE A 218 -4.67 -1.15 6.15
CA PHE A 218 -5.66 -0.18 6.59
C PHE A 218 -6.03 0.84 5.47
N PRO A 219 -6.44 0.39 4.27
CA PRO A 219 -6.66 1.29 3.13
C PRO A 219 -7.81 2.30 3.33
N LYS A 220 -8.63 2.10 4.38
CA LYS A 220 -9.72 3.01 4.80
C LYS A 220 -9.38 3.80 6.07
N GLY A 221 -8.14 3.75 6.53
CA GLY A 221 -7.69 4.34 7.79
C GLY A 221 -7.81 3.39 8.99
N THR A 222 -7.28 3.83 10.13
CA THR A 222 -7.22 3.09 11.41
C THR A 222 -8.38 3.42 12.35
N ALA A 223 -9.18 4.44 12.02
CA ALA A 223 -10.32 4.86 12.82
C ALA A 223 -11.39 3.76 12.88
N PHE A 224 -12.08 3.69 14.01
CA PHE A 224 -13.23 2.80 14.17
C PHE A 224 -14.49 3.47 13.61
N PRO A 225 -15.41 2.72 12.99
CA PRO A 225 -16.75 3.20 12.76
C PRO A 225 -17.46 3.45 14.12
N PRO A 226 -18.48 4.32 14.16
CA PRO A 226 -19.27 4.52 15.37
C PRO A 226 -20.00 3.21 15.70
N LEU A 227 -19.58 2.56 16.79
CA LEU A 227 -20.13 1.30 17.29
C LEU A 227 -20.40 1.44 18.78
N ASP A 228 -21.54 0.89 19.22
CA ASP A 228 -21.88 0.82 20.63
C ASP A 228 -20.99 -0.21 21.33
N ALA A 229 -20.55 0.13 22.54
CA ALA A 229 -19.80 -0.78 23.38
C ALA A 229 -20.78 -1.56 24.27
N PRO A 230 -20.99 -2.87 24.02
CA PRO A 230 -21.96 -3.65 24.75
C PRO A 230 -21.50 -3.84 26.20
N GLN A 231 -22.45 -3.81 27.14
CA GLN A 231 -22.19 -4.01 28.56
C GLN A 231 -22.14 -5.51 28.90
N PRO A 232 -21.37 -5.92 29.92
CA PRO A 232 -21.41 -7.29 30.42
C PRO A 232 -22.78 -7.61 31.04
N PRO A 233 -23.13 -8.91 31.20
CA PRO A 233 -24.33 -9.31 31.93
C PRO A 233 -24.36 -8.71 33.35
N ALA A 234 -25.51 -8.16 33.74
CA ALA A 234 -25.65 -7.43 35.00
C ALA A 234 -25.57 -8.34 36.24
N ASP A 235 -25.87 -9.62 36.08
CA ASP A 235 -26.00 -10.63 37.14
C ASP A 235 -24.74 -11.47 37.34
N LEU A 236 -23.59 -11.07 36.77
CA LEU A 236 -22.32 -11.75 37.03
C LEU A 236 -22.00 -11.79 38.54
N PRO A 237 -21.68 -12.97 39.11
CA PRO A 237 -21.34 -13.08 40.52
C PRO A 237 -19.99 -12.39 40.81
N LEU A 238 -19.86 -11.79 42.00
CA LEU A 238 -18.58 -11.25 42.46
C LEU A 238 -17.68 -12.38 42.97
N ALA A 239 -16.48 -12.50 42.39
CA ALA A 239 -15.49 -13.47 42.82
C ALA A 239 -14.96 -13.12 44.22
N GLN A 240 -14.83 -14.13 45.09
CA GLN A 240 -14.30 -13.98 46.45
C GLN A 240 -12.76 -14.11 46.46
N VAL A 241 -12.10 -13.36 45.58
CA VAL A 241 -10.64 -13.36 45.41
C VAL A 241 -10.12 -11.93 45.29
N GLN A 242 -8.81 -11.78 45.40
CA GLN A 242 -8.10 -10.54 45.08
C GLN A 242 -7.10 -10.87 43.99
N ALA A 243 -7.33 -10.35 42.79
CA ALA A 243 -6.51 -10.65 41.62
C ALA A 243 -5.47 -9.57 41.35
N PHE A 244 -4.40 -9.92 40.66
CA PHE A 244 -3.40 -8.99 40.17
C PHE A 244 -2.90 -9.42 38.79
N SER A 245 -2.57 -8.45 37.93
CA SER A 245 -1.95 -8.71 36.62
C SER A 245 -0.45 -8.44 36.67
N ILE A 246 0.30 -8.97 35.71
CA ILE A 246 1.73 -8.71 35.52
C ILE A 246 1.94 -8.43 34.03
N ASP A 247 2.22 -7.17 33.68
CA ASP A 247 2.31 -6.73 32.28
C ASP A 247 3.50 -5.80 32.03
N ASP A 248 3.73 -5.46 30.76
CA ASP A 248 4.61 -4.35 30.38
C ASP A 248 3.93 -2.99 30.66
N SER A 249 4.69 -1.95 30.97
CA SER A 249 4.17 -0.59 31.27
C SER A 249 3.35 0.06 30.14
N GLN A 250 3.44 -0.44 28.90
CA GLN A 250 2.65 0.06 27.77
C GLN A 250 1.35 -0.73 27.54
N THR A 251 1.12 -1.80 28.30
CA THR A 251 -0.12 -2.57 28.23
C THR A 251 -1.27 -1.76 28.83
N THR A 252 -2.28 -1.48 28.00
CA THR A 252 -3.53 -0.82 28.41
C THR A 252 -4.76 -1.69 28.18
N GLU A 253 -4.58 -2.84 27.53
CA GLU A 253 -5.60 -3.85 27.27
C GLU A 253 -5.16 -5.05 28.12
N ILE A 254 -5.49 -5.03 29.41
CA ILE A 254 -5.03 -6.07 30.34
C ILE A 254 -5.96 -7.26 30.17
N ASP A 255 -5.44 -8.31 29.53
CA ASP A 255 -6.22 -9.49 29.16
C ASP A 255 -6.24 -10.55 30.26
N ASP A 256 -5.23 -10.61 31.13
CA ASP A 256 -5.10 -11.65 32.14
C ASP A 256 -4.71 -11.14 33.54
N ALA A 257 -5.21 -11.83 34.56
CA ALA A 257 -4.87 -11.61 35.96
C ALA A 257 -4.88 -12.94 36.72
N LEU A 258 -4.14 -12.99 37.84
CA LEU A 258 -4.00 -14.16 38.69
C LEU A 258 -4.50 -13.88 40.11
N SER A 259 -5.06 -14.88 40.77
CA SER A 259 -5.33 -14.83 42.22
C SER A 259 -4.88 -16.12 42.91
N VAL A 260 -4.48 -16.01 44.18
CA VAL A 260 -4.06 -17.16 44.98
C VAL A 260 -4.70 -17.07 46.35
N THR A 261 -5.44 -18.11 46.75
CA THR A 261 -6.07 -18.22 48.07
C THR A 261 -5.78 -19.58 48.70
N GLY A 262 -5.96 -19.70 50.02
CA GLY A 262 -5.77 -20.97 50.74
C GLY A 262 -4.32 -21.33 51.07
N LEU A 263 -3.37 -20.40 50.94
CA LEU A 263 -1.98 -20.60 51.38
C LEU A 263 -1.93 -20.98 52.87
N GLY A 264 -1.14 -22.02 53.20
CA GLY A 264 -1.01 -22.58 54.54
C GLY A 264 -2.13 -23.52 54.97
N THR A 265 -3.12 -23.79 54.11
CA THR A 265 -4.24 -24.70 54.43
C THR A 265 -4.01 -26.13 53.93
N GLY A 266 -2.97 -26.37 53.12
CA GLY A 266 -2.71 -27.63 52.44
C GLY A 266 -3.38 -27.73 51.06
N THR A 267 -4.38 -26.90 50.77
CA THR A 267 -5.00 -26.80 49.45
C THR A 267 -5.06 -25.34 49.00
N VAL A 268 -4.33 -25.02 47.94
CA VAL A 268 -4.29 -23.69 47.34
C VAL A 268 -5.28 -23.62 46.17
N THR A 269 -6.00 -22.52 46.05
CA THR A 269 -6.80 -22.22 44.86
C THR A 269 -6.10 -21.13 44.05
N LEU A 270 -5.70 -21.49 42.83
CA LEU A 270 -5.18 -20.56 41.82
C LEU A 270 -6.32 -20.15 40.89
N GLY A 271 -6.64 -18.86 40.82
CA GLY A 271 -7.51 -18.29 39.79
C GLY A 271 -6.70 -17.71 38.63
N ILE A 272 -7.07 -18.07 37.41
CA ILE A 272 -6.57 -17.49 36.16
C ILE A 272 -7.76 -16.79 35.51
N HIS A 273 -7.72 -15.47 35.45
CA HIS A 273 -8.84 -14.62 35.07
C HIS A 273 -8.55 -13.98 33.73
N ILE A 274 -9.40 -14.19 32.72
CA ILE A 274 -9.23 -13.65 31.38
C ILE A 274 -10.34 -12.63 31.08
N ALA A 275 -9.95 -11.44 30.61
CA ALA A 275 -10.88 -10.40 30.12
C ALA A 275 -11.90 -11.00 29.16
N ALA A 276 -13.17 -10.65 29.33
CA ALA A 276 -14.26 -11.39 28.70
C ALA A 276 -15.15 -10.56 27.76
N PRO A 277 -14.61 -9.86 26.75
CA PRO A 277 -15.44 -9.13 25.78
C PRO A 277 -16.40 -10.05 25.01
N GLY A 278 -16.07 -11.34 24.89
CA GLY A 278 -16.94 -12.36 24.30
C GLY A 278 -18.26 -12.61 25.06
N LEU A 279 -18.42 -12.09 26.29
CA LEU A 279 -19.70 -12.13 27.01
C LEU A 279 -20.79 -11.29 26.35
N ALA A 280 -20.42 -10.26 25.59
CA ALA A 280 -21.38 -9.37 24.96
C ALA A 280 -21.14 -9.15 23.45
N ILE A 281 -19.96 -9.47 22.93
CA ILE A 281 -19.69 -9.49 21.49
C ILE A 281 -20.20 -10.82 20.90
N ALA A 282 -21.42 -10.80 20.35
CA ALA A 282 -22.00 -11.97 19.70
C ALA A 282 -21.33 -12.30 18.35
N PRO A 283 -21.20 -13.58 17.98
CA PRO A 283 -20.75 -13.98 16.65
C PRO A 283 -21.59 -13.35 15.53
N GLY A 284 -20.93 -12.81 14.50
CA GLY A 284 -21.57 -12.14 13.37
C GLY A 284 -21.98 -10.68 13.64
N SER A 285 -21.85 -10.18 14.87
CA SER A 285 -22.08 -8.76 15.19
C SER A 285 -21.08 -7.84 14.48
N ALA A 286 -21.37 -6.54 14.45
CA ALA A 286 -20.46 -5.55 13.86
C ALA A 286 -19.09 -5.51 14.55
N LEU A 287 -19.05 -5.69 15.87
CA LEU A 287 -17.79 -5.77 16.63
C LEU A 287 -17.02 -7.08 16.35
N ASP A 288 -17.69 -8.23 16.21
CA ASP A 288 -17.05 -9.49 15.81
C ASP A 288 -16.42 -9.36 14.41
N GLN A 289 -17.17 -8.82 13.44
CA GLN A 289 -16.67 -8.60 12.08
C GLN A 289 -15.46 -7.66 12.05
N LEU A 290 -15.50 -6.58 12.85
CA LEU A 290 -14.41 -5.63 13.00
C LEU A 290 -13.16 -6.31 13.59
N GLY A 291 -13.31 -7.06 14.69
CA GLY A 291 -12.22 -7.80 15.31
C GLY A 291 -11.61 -8.81 14.33
N ARG A 292 -12.45 -9.57 13.62
CA ARG A 292 -12.02 -10.52 12.58
C ARG A 292 -11.29 -9.85 11.41
N GLN A 293 -11.69 -8.64 11.03
CA GLN A 293 -10.99 -7.89 9.99
C GLN A 293 -9.60 -7.42 10.46
N ARG A 294 -9.45 -7.04 11.74
CA ARG A 294 -8.17 -6.58 12.30
C ARG A 294 -7.24 -7.72 12.72
N LEU A 295 -7.79 -8.90 13.02
CA LEU A 295 -7.10 -10.12 13.50
C LEU A 295 -6.47 -9.99 14.88
N SER A 296 -5.71 -8.92 15.13
CA SER A 296 -5.04 -8.65 16.39
C SER A 296 -4.84 -7.14 16.59
N THR A 297 -4.45 -6.75 17.80
CA THR A 297 -3.84 -5.43 18.03
C THR A 297 -2.48 -5.40 17.31
N VAL A 298 -2.19 -4.30 16.63
CA VAL A 298 -0.89 -4.07 15.99
C VAL A 298 -0.03 -3.32 16.98
N TYR A 299 1.00 -3.97 17.52
CA TYR A 299 1.97 -3.37 18.41
C TYR A 299 3.20 -2.90 17.63
N MET A 300 3.62 -1.66 17.87
CA MET A 300 4.88 -1.11 17.37
C MET A 300 5.54 -0.30 18.50
N PRO A 301 6.86 -0.04 18.44
CA PRO A 301 7.51 0.77 19.47
C PRO A 301 6.79 2.11 19.67
N GLY A 302 6.29 2.35 20.89
CA GLY A 302 5.65 3.62 21.28
C GLY A 302 4.27 3.89 20.68
N TYR A 303 3.67 2.96 19.91
CA TYR A 303 2.34 3.15 19.35
C TYR A 303 1.60 1.83 19.14
N LYS A 304 0.28 1.89 18.96
CA LYS A 304 -0.50 0.70 18.63
C LYS A 304 -1.78 1.03 17.89
N ILE A 305 -2.26 0.07 17.10
CA ILE A 305 -3.63 0.08 16.57
C ILE A 305 -4.38 -1.04 17.28
N THR A 306 -5.32 -0.69 18.15
CA THR A 306 -6.09 -1.67 18.93
C THR A 306 -6.99 -2.51 18.03
N MET A 307 -7.23 -3.77 18.42
CA MET A 307 -8.16 -4.66 17.72
C MET A 307 -9.61 -4.19 17.88
N LEU A 308 -9.96 -3.72 19.08
CA LEU A 308 -11.30 -3.28 19.44
C LEU A 308 -11.31 -1.78 19.77
N PRO A 309 -12.46 -1.11 19.66
CA PRO A 309 -12.59 0.28 20.07
C PRO A 309 -12.22 0.48 21.54
N GLY A 310 -11.63 1.64 21.87
CA GLY A 310 -11.24 1.95 23.25
C GLY A 310 -12.40 1.88 24.25
N SER A 311 -13.62 2.22 23.82
CA SER A 311 -14.83 2.10 24.63
C SER A 311 -15.18 0.65 24.99
N VAL A 312 -14.86 -0.32 24.14
CA VAL A 312 -15.01 -1.75 24.44
C VAL A 312 -13.88 -2.18 25.37
N VAL A 313 -12.64 -1.82 25.06
CA VAL A 313 -11.47 -2.16 25.90
C VAL A 313 -11.69 -1.71 27.35
N GLN A 314 -12.11 -0.47 27.57
CA GLN A 314 -12.34 0.11 28.90
C GLN A 314 -13.38 -0.65 29.75
N ILE A 315 -14.29 -1.41 29.14
CA ILE A 315 -15.32 -2.18 29.87
C ILE A 315 -14.78 -3.53 30.33
N TYR A 316 -13.83 -4.11 29.58
CA TYR A 316 -13.42 -5.51 29.75
C TYR A 316 -11.96 -5.69 30.20
N THR A 317 -11.13 -4.66 30.09
CA THR A 317 -9.76 -4.67 30.63
C THR A 317 -9.79 -4.98 32.13
N LEU A 318 -8.83 -5.78 32.59
CA LEU A 318 -8.72 -6.16 34.00
C LEU A 318 -8.01 -5.06 34.81
N ASP A 319 -8.61 -3.87 34.84
CA ASP A 319 -8.04 -2.68 35.46
C ASP A 319 -8.09 -2.75 37.00
N GLU A 320 -7.02 -2.28 37.62
CA GLU A 320 -6.90 -2.13 39.07
C GLU A 320 -8.05 -1.28 39.64
N GLY A 321 -8.54 -1.69 40.81
CA GLY A 321 -9.56 -0.98 41.57
C GLY A 321 -11.00 -1.25 41.11
N HIS A 322 -11.18 -2.16 40.15
CA HIS A 322 -12.49 -2.48 39.57
C HIS A 322 -12.83 -3.96 39.69
N ASP A 323 -14.13 -4.24 39.65
CA ASP A 323 -14.73 -5.58 39.59
C ASP A 323 -14.92 -5.95 38.11
N ASN A 324 -13.87 -6.49 37.48
CA ASN A 324 -13.82 -6.64 36.02
C ASN A 324 -14.48 -7.94 35.54
N PRO A 325 -15.27 -7.92 34.45
CA PRO A 325 -15.89 -9.13 33.89
C PRO A 325 -14.84 -10.08 33.29
N ALA A 326 -14.79 -11.31 33.79
CA ALA A 326 -13.81 -12.30 33.37
C ALA A 326 -14.42 -13.68 33.10
N VAL A 327 -13.71 -14.46 32.28
CA VAL A 327 -13.80 -15.93 32.25
C VAL A 327 -12.66 -16.44 33.10
N SER A 328 -12.99 -17.12 34.19
CA SER A 328 -12.02 -17.54 35.22
C SER A 328 -11.86 -19.05 35.24
N LEU A 329 -10.62 -19.53 35.26
CA LEU A 329 -10.26 -20.91 35.55
C LEU A 329 -9.69 -20.99 36.97
N TYR A 330 -10.36 -21.71 37.85
CA TYR A 330 -9.89 -22.00 39.19
C TYR A 330 -9.29 -23.40 39.23
N CYS A 331 -8.07 -23.51 39.75
CA CYS A 331 -7.35 -24.77 39.94
C CYS A 331 -7.15 -25.00 41.44
N SER A 332 -7.64 -26.13 41.96
CA SER A 332 -7.27 -26.61 43.30
C SER A 332 -5.95 -27.35 43.21
N ILE A 333 -5.00 -26.98 44.08
CA ILE A 333 -3.63 -27.45 44.04
C ILE A 333 -3.24 -27.94 45.44
N ASP A 334 -2.69 -29.15 45.52
CA ASP A 334 -2.06 -29.63 46.75
C ASP A 334 -0.80 -28.80 47.01
N GLU A 335 -0.76 -28.12 48.16
CA GLU A 335 0.25 -27.08 48.43
C GLU A 335 1.68 -27.64 48.51
N ALA A 336 1.82 -28.89 48.95
CA ALA A 336 3.11 -29.54 49.15
C ALA A 336 3.65 -30.12 47.84
N THR A 337 2.81 -30.84 47.11
CA THR A 337 3.19 -31.58 45.89
C THR A 337 3.05 -30.77 44.61
N LEU A 338 2.32 -29.65 44.65
CA LEU A 338 1.95 -28.83 43.49
C LEU A 338 1.09 -29.58 42.46
N GLU A 339 0.48 -30.69 42.86
CA GLU A 339 -0.45 -31.43 42.01
C GLU A 339 -1.77 -30.66 41.86
N ILE A 340 -2.23 -30.49 40.62
CA ILE A 340 -3.55 -29.94 40.34
C ILE A 340 -4.57 -31.06 40.56
N THR A 341 -5.44 -30.91 41.55
CA THR A 341 -6.39 -31.94 41.98
C THR A 341 -7.79 -31.72 41.41
N ALA A 342 -8.17 -30.48 41.11
CA ALA A 342 -9.45 -30.15 40.49
C ALA A 342 -9.36 -28.85 39.69
N THR A 343 -10.27 -28.69 38.73
CA THR A 343 -10.46 -27.45 37.98
C THR A 343 -11.94 -27.07 37.86
N GLU A 344 -12.22 -25.77 37.83
CA GLU A 344 -13.56 -25.23 37.64
C GLU A 344 -13.51 -23.95 36.81
N THR A 345 -14.39 -23.80 35.82
CA THR A 345 -14.52 -22.56 35.03
C THR A 345 -15.75 -21.79 35.46
N ARG A 346 -15.62 -20.47 35.65
CA ARG A 346 -16.72 -19.57 36.01
C ARG A 346 -16.70 -18.30 35.17
N LEU A 347 -17.87 -17.67 35.09
CA LEU A 347 -18.03 -16.29 34.66
C LEU A 347 -18.25 -15.47 35.93
N ASP A 348 -17.42 -14.47 36.17
CA ASP A 348 -17.46 -13.67 37.38
C ASP A 348 -17.00 -12.23 37.12
N ARG A 349 -17.30 -11.35 38.08
CA ARG A 349 -16.61 -10.07 38.22
C ARG A 349 -15.46 -10.27 39.19
N VAL A 350 -14.25 -9.96 38.76
CA VAL A 350 -13.01 -10.21 39.49
C VAL A 350 -12.46 -8.90 40.04
N PRO A 351 -12.36 -8.75 41.37
CA PRO A 351 -11.69 -7.60 41.98
C PRO A 351 -10.19 -7.65 41.68
N VAL A 352 -9.68 -6.66 40.93
CA VAL A 352 -8.24 -6.54 40.64
C VAL A 352 -7.62 -5.50 41.58
N VAL A 353 -6.69 -5.93 42.43
CA VAL A 353 -6.05 -5.07 43.45
C VAL A 353 -4.73 -4.47 43.03
N ALA A 354 -4.11 -4.99 41.97
CA ALA A 354 -2.84 -4.51 41.47
C ALA A 354 -2.66 -4.84 39.98
N ASN A 355 -2.25 -3.86 39.18
CA ASN A 355 -1.65 -4.13 37.87
C ASN A 355 -0.12 -3.94 37.96
N LEU A 356 0.62 -5.04 38.11
CA LEU A 356 2.07 -5.03 38.30
C LEU A 356 2.80 -4.81 36.96
N ARG A 357 3.98 -4.18 36.99
CA ARG A 357 4.76 -3.82 35.79
C ARG A 357 6.18 -4.37 35.84
N HIS A 358 6.58 -5.12 34.82
CA HIS A 358 7.91 -5.76 34.76
C HIS A 358 9.06 -4.77 34.97
N ASP A 359 9.08 -3.68 34.20
CA ASP A 359 10.15 -2.68 34.23
C ASP A 359 10.30 -1.98 35.59
N GLN A 360 9.22 -1.95 36.39
CA GLN A 360 9.22 -1.36 37.72
C GLN A 360 9.62 -2.33 38.82
N LEU A 361 9.48 -3.65 38.60
CA LEU A 361 9.51 -4.63 39.69
C LEU A 361 10.55 -5.74 39.51
N ASP A 362 11.04 -6.02 38.30
CA ASP A 362 12.00 -7.12 38.04
C ASP A 362 13.28 -6.99 38.89
N HIS A 363 13.72 -5.76 39.18
CA HIS A 363 14.89 -5.50 40.02
C HIS A 363 14.65 -5.75 41.52
N ILE A 364 13.38 -5.85 41.94
CA ILE A 364 12.96 -6.13 43.31
C ILE A 364 12.60 -7.61 43.45
N VAL A 365 11.79 -8.15 42.52
CA VAL A 365 11.28 -9.52 42.53
C VAL A 365 12.32 -10.48 41.96
N THR A 366 13.34 -10.75 42.77
CA THR A 366 14.42 -11.70 42.46
C THR A 366 14.13 -13.09 43.06
N GLU A 367 14.90 -14.10 42.65
CA GLU A 367 14.79 -15.44 43.26
C GLU A 367 15.03 -15.39 44.78
N ASP A 368 16.01 -14.60 45.22
CA ASP A 368 16.31 -14.42 46.64
C ASP A 368 15.17 -13.73 47.38
N TRP A 369 14.54 -12.72 46.76
CA TRP A 369 13.37 -12.05 47.35
C TRP A 369 12.16 -12.98 47.42
N LEU A 370 11.98 -13.90 46.47
CA LEU A 370 10.88 -14.88 46.55
C LEU A 370 11.18 -16.03 47.53
N GLY A 371 12.45 -16.36 47.73
CA GLY A 371 12.91 -17.50 48.52
C GLY A 371 13.18 -17.22 50.00
N ASP A 372 13.70 -16.04 50.36
CA ASP A 372 14.15 -15.75 51.72
C ASP A 372 13.42 -14.56 52.36
N GLY A 373 12.49 -14.85 53.26
CA GLY A 373 11.59 -13.92 53.94
C GLY A 373 12.24 -12.68 54.56
N GLN A 374 13.55 -12.73 54.83
CA GLN A 374 14.30 -11.67 55.53
C GLN A 374 14.94 -10.62 54.62
N ASN A 375 15.08 -10.86 53.31
CA ASN A 375 15.60 -9.86 52.36
C ASN A 375 14.50 -8.90 51.90
N SER A 376 14.01 -8.04 52.81
CA SER A 376 13.22 -6.87 52.42
C SER A 376 14.19 -5.77 51.97
N ASN A 377 14.26 -5.51 50.66
CA ASN A 377 14.91 -4.29 50.16
C ASN A 377 14.19 -3.08 50.79
N GLU A 378 14.94 -2.10 51.31
CA GLU A 378 14.43 -0.92 52.04
C GLU A 378 13.38 -0.09 51.26
N ASN A 379 13.26 -0.30 49.94
CA ASN A 379 12.35 0.42 49.04
C ASN A 379 11.25 -0.47 48.41
N THR A 380 10.95 -1.64 48.97
CA THR A 380 9.88 -2.51 48.43
C THR A 380 8.50 -1.87 48.67
N PRO A 381 7.69 -1.61 47.63
CA PRO A 381 6.34 -1.07 47.82
C PRO A 381 5.49 -1.99 48.69
N GLN A 382 4.74 -1.44 49.65
CA GLN A 382 3.95 -2.24 50.60
C GLN A 382 3.02 -3.23 49.90
N ARG A 383 2.33 -2.78 48.83
CA ARG A 383 1.45 -3.63 48.04
C ARG A 383 2.17 -4.84 47.43
N LEU A 384 3.42 -4.67 46.99
CA LEU A 384 4.22 -5.78 46.49
C LEU A 384 4.60 -6.74 47.61
N SER A 385 4.95 -6.21 48.79
CA SER A 385 5.21 -7.02 49.99
C SER A 385 3.98 -7.85 50.41
N ASP A 386 2.78 -7.28 50.31
CA ASP A 386 1.51 -7.95 50.63
C ASP A 386 1.20 -9.11 49.66
N LEU A 387 1.65 -9.00 48.40
CA LEU A 387 1.49 -10.04 47.36
C LEU A 387 2.63 -11.07 47.34
N ARG A 388 3.68 -10.88 48.15
CA ARG A 388 4.86 -11.74 48.16
C ARG A 388 4.54 -13.23 48.37
N PRO A 389 3.69 -13.64 49.35
CA PRO A 389 3.37 -15.06 49.53
C PRO A 389 2.76 -15.70 48.27
N GLN A 390 1.88 -14.96 47.58
CA GLN A 390 1.23 -15.39 46.34
C GLN A 390 2.25 -15.49 45.21
N LEU A 391 3.10 -14.49 45.02
CA LEU A 391 4.16 -14.50 44.01
C LEU A 391 5.18 -15.63 44.26
N SER A 392 5.58 -15.86 45.51
CA SER A 392 6.48 -16.98 45.88
C SER A 392 5.86 -18.34 45.56
N PHE A 393 4.56 -18.52 45.84
CA PHE A 393 3.85 -19.75 45.47
C PHE A 393 3.79 -19.93 43.94
N LEU A 394 3.39 -18.89 43.21
CA LEU A 394 3.28 -18.91 41.74
C LEU A 394 4.64 -19.20 41.10
N TYR A 395 5.72 -18.59 41.58
CA TYR A 395 7.06 -18.85 41.07
C TYR A 395 7.48 -20.31 41.29
N ARG A 396 7.22 -20.86 42.48
CA ARG A 396 7.49 -22.27 42.78
C ARG A 396 6.69 -23.20 41.86
N LEU A 397 5.40 -22.91 41.67
CA LEU A 397 4.54 -23.65 40.74
C LEU A 397 5.03 -23.55 39.29
N ALA A 398 5.40 -22.36 38.83
CA ALA A 398 5.90 -22.14 37.47
C ALA A 398 7.19 -22.91 37.19
N LYS A 399 8.12 -22.99 38.16
CA LYS A 399 9.33 -23.83 38.05
C LYS A 399 8.99 -25.31 37.90
N ASP A 400 8.06 -25.82 38.71
CA ASP A 400 7.61 -27.22 38.64
C ASP A 400 6.92 -27.51 37.30
N LEU A 401 5.99 -26.67 36.86
CA LEU A 401 5.30 -26.80 35.57
C LEU A 401 6.28 -26.74 34.39
N LYS A 402 7.24 -25.81 34.40
CA LYS A 402 8.30 -25.73 33.39
C LYS A 402 9.13 -27.01 33.34
N ALA A 403 9.57 -27.52 34.48
CA ALA A 403 10.34 -28.77 34.53
C ALA A 403 9.55 -29.95 33.94
N LYS A 404 8.25 -30.06 34.27
CA LYS A 404 7.35 -31.06 33.69
C LYS A 404 7.21 -30.89 32.17
N ARG A 405 7.05 -29.66 31.66
CA ARG A 405 7.01 -29.38 30.22
C ARG A 405 8.31 -29.77 29.51
N GLU A 406 9.47 -29.48 30.09
CA GLU A 406 10.77 -29.81 29.53
C GLU A 406 11.00 -31.32 29.41
N LEU A 407 10.52 -32.10 30.40
CA LEU A 407 10.52 -33.56 30.34
C LEU A 407 9.71 -34.08 29.15
N VAL A 408 8.49 -33.55 28.95
CA VAL A 408 7.62 -33.93 27.82
C VAL A 408 8.24 -33.51 26.48
N ARG A 409 8.82 -32.31 26.43
CA ARG A 409 9.46 -31.75 25.23
C ARG A 409 10.78 -32.45 24.88
N GLY A 410 11.43 -33.12 25.84
CA GLY A 410 12.72 -33.78 25.68
C GLY A 410 13.91 -32.83 25.53
N LYS A 411 13.73 -31.52 25.76
CA LYS A 411 14.79 -30.51 25.76
C LYS A 411 14.39 -29.27 26.56
N PRO A 412 15.35 -28.54 27.16
CA PRO A 412 15.07 -27.31 27.89
C PRO A 412 14.37 -26.26 27.02
N GLU A 413 13.54 -25.43 27.67
CA GLU A 413 13.11 -24.15 27.13
C GLU A 413 14.35 -23.24 27.05
N ASN A 414 14.58 -22.64 25.88
CA ASN A 414 15.84 -21.98 25.57
C ASN A 414 15.64 -20.46 25.53
N PHE A 415 16.20 -19.76 26.52
CA PHE A 415 16.15 -18.30 26.66
C PHE A 415 17.48 -17.63 26.29
N ASN A 416 18.34 -18.31 25.53
CA ASN A 416 19.70 -17.82 25.23
C ASN A 416 19.77 -16.64 24.26
N ARG A 417 18.63 -16.14 23.77
CA ARG A 417 18.60 -14.95 22.90
C ARG A 417 18.11 -13.76 23.74
N PRO A 418 18.85 -12.64 23.75
CA PRO A 418 18.35 -11.43 24.37
C PRO A 418 17.12 -10.95 23.61
N ASP A 419 16.04 -10.71 24.34
CA ASP A 419 14.90 -9.94 23.85
C ASP A 419 15.12 -8.46 24.19
N TYR A 420 14.41 -7.58 23.48
CA TYR A 420 14.58 -6.14 23.62
C TYR A 420 13.24 -5.46 23.79
N ASN A 421 13.22 -4.47 24.67
CA ASN A 421 12.14 -3.50 24.76
C ASN A 421 12.54 -2.26 23.96
N PHE A 422 11.56 -1.69 23.27
CA PHE A 422 11.74 -0.48 22.47
C PHE A 422 10.82 0.60 23.03
N LYS A 423 11.40 1.74 23.40
CA LYS A 423 10.67 2.92 23.87
C LYS A 423 10.99 4.10 22.96
N LEU A 424 9.97 4.86 22.59
CA LEU A 424 10.14 6.13 21.91
C LEU A 424 10.18 7.27 22.95
N VAL A 425 11.08 8.24 22.73
CA VAL A 425 11.25 9.41 23.60
C VAL A 425 11.37 10.67 22.76
N GLY A 426 10.75 11.77 23.21
CA GLY A 426 10.64 13.01 22.45
C GLY A 426 9.61 12.92 21.33
N GLY A 427 9.47 13.97 20.52
CA GLY A 427 8.50 14.00 19.42
C GLY A 427 7.07 13.78 19.91
N ASN A 428 6.34 12.86 19.25
CA ASN A 428 4.96 12.50 19.61
C ASN A 428 4.87 11.31 20.58
N ALA A 429 5.98 10.94 21.25
CA ALA A 429 6.03 9.75 22.12
C ALA A 429 5.00 9.75 23.26
N ASP A 430 4.52 10.92 23.70
CA ASP A 430 3.53 11.07 24.78
C ASP A 430 2.08 10.95 24.27
N GLY A 431 1.79 9.87 23.54
CA GLY A 431 0.43 9.47 23.16
C GLY A 431 -0.05 9.90 21.77
N GLY A 432 0.82 10.48 20.94
CA GLY A 432 0.54 10.76 19.53
C GLY A 432 1.00 9.63 18.60
N GLU A 433 0.53 9.66 17.35
CA GLU A 433 1.12 8.82 16.29
C GLU A 433 2.58 9.27 16.07
N PRO A 434 3.56 8.34 16.12
CA PRO A 434 4.95 8.70 15.90
C PRO A 434 5.14 9.33 14.51
N ASP A 435 6.10 10.24 14.36
CA ASP A 435 6.41 10.87 13.08
C ASP A 435 7.81 10.55 12.54
N GLY A 436 8.63 9.86 13.34
CA GLY A 436 10.00 9.49 13.03
C GLY A 436 11.03 10.50 13.54
N SER A 437 10.60 11.56 14.23
CA SER A 437 11.50 12.47 14.96
C SER A 437 11.91 11.93 16.34
N GLU A 438 11.26 10.85 16.81
CA GLU A 438 11.50 10.27 18.12
C GLU A 438 12.87 9.59 18.23
N THR A 439 13.42 9.61 19.44
CA THR A 439 14.60 8.81 19.78
C THR A 439 14.18 7.42 20.24
N VAL A 440 14.72 6.39 19.58
CA VAL A 440 14.50 4.99 19.98
C VAL A 440 15.45 4.63 21.12
N GLN A 441 14.91 4.32 22.29
CA GLN A 441 15.62 3.70 23.40
C GLN A 441 15.42 2.19 23.35
N ILE A 442 16.53 1.45 23.41
CA ILE A 442 16.54 -0.01 23.38
C ILE A 442 17.12 -0.49 24.71
N SER A 443 16.38 -1.33 25.42
CA SER A 443 16.86 -2.01 26.63
C SER A 443 16.70 -3.51 26.48
N THR A 444 17.60 -4.27 27.10
CA THR A 444 17.49 -5.73 27.11
C THR A 444 16.36 -6.15 28.05
N ARG A 445 15.46 -7.03 27.58
CA ARG A 445 14.48 -7.72 28.40
C ARG A 445 15.08 -9.01 28.91
N GLN A 446 15.13 -9.18 30.23
CA GLN A 446 15.64 -10.41 30.84
C GLN A 446 14.56 -11.49 30.80
N ARG A 447 14.71 -12.47 29.91
CA ARG A 447 13.84 -13.65 29.87
C ARG A 447 14.16 -14.61 31.01
N GLY A 448 13.12 -15.22 31.56
CA GLY A 448 13.25 -16.14 32.69
C GLY A 448 13.51 -15.45 34.03
N ALA A 449 13.34 -14.13 34.11
CA ALA A 449 13.19 -13.44 35.39
C ALA A 449 11.97 -14.01 36.14
N PRO A 450 11.92 -13.94 37.48
CA PRO A 450 10.86 -14.60 38.23
C PRO A 450 9.43 -14.17 37.86
N LEU A 451 9.20 -12.87 37.63
CA LEU A 451 7.90 -12.38 37.17
C LEU A 451 7.57 -12.85 35.75
N ASP A 452 8.53 -12.82 34.83
CA ASP A 452 8.38 -13.34 33.46
C ASP A 452 8.04 -14.85 33.50
N LEU A 453 8.66 -15.63 34.38
CA LEU A 453 8.40 -17.07 34.51
C LEU A 453 6.99 -17.37 35.04
N ILE A 454 6.44 -16.54 35.94
CA ILE A 454 5.09 -16.73 36.50
C ILE A 454 4.01 -16.69 35.40
N VAL A 455 4.21 -15.86 34.37
CA VAL A 455 3.25 -15.65 33.27
C VAL A 455 3.67 -16.30 31.94
N ALA A 456 4.68 -17.18 31.94
CA ALA A 456 5.28 -17.78 30.74
C ALA A 456 4.64 -19.08 30.23
#